data_AF-A0A7W8N535-F1
#
_entry.id   AF-A0A7W8N535-F1
#
_cell.length_a   1.000
_cell.length_b   1.000
_cell.length_c   1.000
_cell.angle_alpha   90.00
_cell.angle_beta   90.00
_cell.angle_gamma   90.00
#
_symmetry.space_group_name_H-M   'P 1'
#
loop_
_entity.id
_entity.type
_entity.pdbx_description
1 polymer ?
#
loop_
_entity_poly.entity_id
_entity_poly.type
_entity_poly.pdbx_seq_one_letter_code
_entity_poly.pdbx_strand_id
1 'polypeptide(L)' 'MVEDGLWLSRKQRRSFHQPRLRRESYGELIQIDGSDHRWFEERGAACSLLVFIDDATGKLMQLRFVPSESTSS' A
#
# COMPACT_ATOMS: atom_id res chain seq x y z
N MET A 1 -15.96 24.98 -19.33
CA MET A 1 -15.18 23.81 -18.85
C MET A 1 -15.98 22.51 -18.85
N VAL A 2 -17.11 22.44 -18.14
CA VAL A 2 -18.01 21.26 -18.20
C VAL A 2 -18.87 21.29 -19.47
N GLU A 3 -19.41 22.46 -19.84
CA GLU A 3 -20.16 22.65 -21.09
C GLU A 3 -19.31 22.45 -22.35
N ASP A 4 -18.03 22.83 -22.30
CA ASP A 4 -17.07 22.61 -23.40
C ASP A 4 -16.57 21.15 -23.52
N GLY A 5 -17.12 20.22 -22.73
CA GLY A 5 -16.76 18.80 -22.75
C GLY A 5 -15.37 18.45 -22.18
N LEU A 6 -14.62 19.44 -21.68
CA LEU A 6 -13.24 19.26 -21.18
C LEU A 6 -13.18 18.58 -19.80
N TRP A 7 -14.26 18.65 -19.01
CA TRP A 7 -14.30 18.08 -17.66
C TRP A 7 -15.49 17.14 -17.48
N LEU A 8 -15.19 15.87 -17.19
CA LEU A 8 -16.19 14.88 -16.84
C LEU A 8 -16.77 15.17 -15.44
N SER A 9 -18.10 15.06 -15.31
CA SER A 9 -18.76 15.12 -14.01
C SER A 9 -18.24 14.01 -13.07
N ARG A 10 -18.39 14.20 -11.76
CA ARG A 10 -18.01 13.17 -10.77
C ARG A 10 -18.66 11.82 -11.05
N LYS A 11 -19.90 11.81 -11.56
CA LYS A 11 -20.61 10.59 -11.94
C LYS A 11 -19.96 9.89 -13.14
N GLN A 12 -19.52 10.66 -14.14
CA GLN A 12 -18.83 10.13 -15.33
C GLN A 12 -17.40 9.64 -15.02
N ARG A 13 -16.76 10.18 -13.98
CA ARG A 13 -15.43 9.75 -13.53
C ARG A 13 -15.41 8.50 -12.63
N ARG A 14 -16.56 7.99 -12.20
CA ARG A 14 -16.62 6.76 -11.39
C ARG A 14 -16.38 5.54 -12.27
N SER A 15 -15.11 5.23 -12.51
CA SER A 15 -14.69 3.88 -12.88
C SER A 15 -14.42 3.10 -11.59
N PHE A 16 -15.09 1.97 -11.40
CA PHE A 16 -14.78 1.08 -10.29
C PHE A 16 -13.65 0.16 -10.73
N HIS A 17 -12.48 0.35 -10.14
CA HIS A 17 -11.39 -0.59 -10.30
C HIS A 17 -11.76 -1.87 -9.55
N GLN A 18 -11.95 -2.95 -10.30
CA GLN A 18 -12.15 -4.26 -9.69
C GLN A 18 -10.88 -4.67 -8.96
N PRO A 19 -10.97 -5.16 -7.71
CA PRO A 19 -9.83 -5.75 -7.04
C PRO A 19 -9.24 -6.88 -7.89
N ARG A 20 -7.91 -6.92 -7.99
CA ARG A 20 -7.19 -8.05 -8.59
C ARG A 20 -7.46 -9.33 -7.78
N LEU A 21 -7.58 -10.47 -8.44
CA LEU A 21 -7.54 -11.79 -7.80
C LEU A 21 -6.19 -12.04 -7.12
N ARG A 22 -6.22 -12.64 -5.94
CA ARG A 22 -5.01 -13.11 -5.25
C ARG A 22 -4.33 -14.23 -6.06
N ARG A 23 -3.02 -14.39 -5.87
CA ARG A 23 -2.26 -15.56 -6.35
C ARG A 23 -2.77 -16.85 -5.71
N GLU A 24 -2.51 -17.96 -6.37
CA GLU A 24 -3.03 -19.27 -5.96
C GLU A 24 -2.15 -19.92 -4.89
N SER A 25 -0.84 -19.66 -4.94
CA SER A 25 0.16 -20.33 -4.12
C SER A 25 1.03 -19.37 -3.31
N TYR A 26 1.51 -19.89 -2.18
CA TYR A 26 2.45 -19.19 -1.30
C TYR A 26 3.76 -18.87 -2.04
N GLY A 27 4.22 -17.61 -1.90
CA GLY A 27 5.49 -17.13 -2.45
C GLY A 27 5.41 -16.65 -3.91
N GLU A 28 4.27 -16.81 -4.59
CA GLU A 28 4.12 -16.36 -5.98
C GLU A 28 4.11 -14.83 -6.12
N LEU A 29 3.61 -14.12 -5.11
CA LEU A 29 3.65 -12.67 -5.04
C LEU A 29 3.74 -12.22 -3.59
N ILE A 30 4.78 -11.44 -3.29
CA ILE A 30 4.90 -10.72 -2.03
C ILE A 30 4.58 -9.26 -2.28
N GLN A 31 3.54 -8.77 -1.62
CA GLN A 31 3.21 -7.36 -1.58
C GLN A 31 4.04 -6.70 -0.49
N ILE A 32 4.73 -5.62 -0.84
CA ILE A 32 5.50 -4.82 0.11
C ILE A 32 4.75 -3.51 0.28
N ASP A 33 4.49 -3.15 1.52
CA ASP A 33 3.81 -1.90 1.87
C ASP A 33 4.54 -1.19 3.00
N GLY A 34 4.34 0.13 3.08
CA GLY A 34 4.93 1.02 4.06
C GLY A 34 3.88 1.58 5.02
N SER A 35 4.19 1.56 6.31
CA SER A 35 3.28 2.04 7.35
C SER A 35 3.99 3.03 8.27
N ASP A 36 3.91 4.32 7.92
CA ASP A 36 4.52 5.43 8.64
C ASP A 36 3.66 5.89 9.83
N HIS A 37 4.14 5.62 11.04
CA HIS A 37 3.44 5.94 12.28
C HIS A 37 4.38 6.19 13.46
N ARG A 38 3.81 6.71 14.56
CA ARG A 38 4.44 6.76 15.89
C ARG A 38 4.33 5.39 16.58
N TRP A 39 4.91 4.35 15.99
CA TRP A 39 4.82 2.96 16.48
C TRP A 39 5.25 2.76 17.93
N PHE A 40 6.14 3.61 18.42
CA PHE A 40 6.66 3.59 19.78
C PHE A 40 6.08 4.71 20.67
N GLU A 41 5.04 5.41 20.20
CA GLU A 41 4.42 6.54 20.90
C GLU A 41 5.47 7.61 21.27
N GLU A 42 5.70 7.84 22.56
CA GLU A 42 6.69 8.78 23.10
C GLU A 42 8.05 8.12 23.42
N ARG A 43 8.14 6.79 23.31
CA ARG A 43 9.34 6.00 23.67
C ARG A 43 10.37 5.94 22.54
N GLY A 44 10.06 6.49 21.38
CA GLY A 44 10.95 6.48 20.22
C GLY A 44 10.55 7.49 19.15
N ALA A 45 11.43 7.69 18.17
CA ALA A 45 11.11 8.51 17.01
C ALA A 45 10.01 7.85 16.16
N ALA A 46 9.25 8.68 15.42
CA ALA A 46 8.41 8.16 14.34
C ALA A 46 9.27 7.42 13.32
N CYS A 47 8.71 6.36 12.74
CA CYS A 47 9.39 5.53 11.76
C CYS A 47 8.37 4.81 10.88
N SER A 48 8.84 4.29 9.76
CA SER A 48 8.02 3.46 8.87
C SER A 48 8.25 1.98 9.18
N LEU A 49 7.17 1.21 9.25
CA LEU A 49 7.23 -0.24 9.23
C LEU A 49 7.10 -0.70 7.78
N LEU A 50 8.13 -1.36 7.25
CA LEU A 50 8.05 -2.08 5.98
C LEU A 50 7.46 -3.47 6.24
N VAL A 51 6.37 -3.79 5.55
CA VAL A 51 5.59 -5.01 5.73
C VAL A 51 5.62 -5.81 4.44
N PHE A 52 6.01 -7.08 4.53
CA PHE A 52 5.99 -8.03 3.42
C PHE A 52 4.83 -8.99 3.65
N ILE A 53 3.89 -9.04 2.71
CA ILE A 53 2.65 -9.79 2.81
C ILE A 53 2.57 -10.76 1.64
N ASP A 54 2.46 -12.05 1.92
CA ASP A 54 2.16 -13.02 0.89
C ASP A 54 0.73 -12.82 0.35
N ASP A 55 0.58 -12.62 -0.95
CA ASP A 55 -0.70 -12.28 -1.58
C ASP A 55 -1.72 -13.42 -1.49
N ALA A 56 -1.27 -14.67 -1.60
CA ALA A 56 -2.16 -15.83 -1.59
C ALA A 56 -2.75 -16.07 -0.19
N THR A 57 -1.90 -16.02 0.84
CA THR A 57 -2.26 -16.42 2.21
C THR A 57 -2.53 -15.25 3.15
N GLY A 58 -2.09 -14.04 2.81
CA GLY A 58 -2.08 -12.89 3.71
C GLY A 58 -1.05 -12.97 4.83
N LYS A 59 -0.13 -13.95 4.78
CA LYS A 59 0.88 -14.15 5.83
C LYS A 59 1.88 -12.98 5.85
N LEU A 60 2.17 -12.46 7.03
CA LEU A 60 3.28 -11.55 7.24
C LEU A 60 4.59 -12.32 7.13
N MET A 61 5.37 -11.99 6.12
CA MET A 61 6.59 -12.69 5.73
C MET A 61 7.82 -12.08 6.43
N GLN A 62 7.85 -10.75 6.48
CA GLN A 62 8.91 -9.99 7.09
C GLN A 62 8.38 -8.62 7.55
N LEU A 63 8.94 -8.13 8.65
CA LEU A 63 8.66 -6.83 9.23
C LEU A 63 9.99 -6.12 9.52
N ARG A 64 10.09 -4.84 9.16
CA ARG A 64 11.29 -4.03 9.46
C ARG A 64 10.92 -2.60 9.76
N PHE A 65 11.30 -2.11 10.94
CA PHE A 65 11.28 -0.68 11.23
C PHE A 65 12.45 0.01 10.55
N VAL A 66 12.18 1.09 9.83
CA VAL A 66 13.17 1.95 9.17
C VAL A 66 12.85 3.42 9.48
N PRO A 67 13.83 4.33 9.53
CA PRO A 67 13.56 5.74 9.81
C PRO A 67 12.59 6.39 8.83
N SER A 68 12.61 5.99 7.56
CA SER A 68 11.68 6.43 6.51
C SER A 68 11.65 5.41 5.37
N GLU A 69 10.59 5.43 4.57
CA GLU A 69 10.50 4.63 3.35
C GLU A 69 11.46 5.19 2.28
N SER A 70 12.56 4.48 2.05
CA SER A 70 13.64 4.88 1.15
C SER A 70 14.27 3.66 0.48
N THR A 71 14.85 3.87 -0.70
CA THR A 71 15.67 2.87 -1.41
C THR A 71 17.14 2.89 -0.98
N SER A 72 17.54 3.85 -0.14
CA SER A 72 18.91 3.95 0.36
C SER A 72 19.23 2.74 1.25
N SER A 73 20.32 2.06 0.93
CA SER A 73 20.84 0.88 1.66
C SER A 73 21.68 1.29 2.86
#